data_AF-A0A7W0NAR6-F1
#
_entry.id   AF-A0A7W0NAR6-F1
#
_cell.length_a   1.000
_cell.length_b   1.000
_cell.length_c   1.000
_cell.angle_alpha   90.00
_cell.angle_beta   90.00
_cell.angle_gamma   90.00
#
_symmetry.space_group_name_H-M   'P 1'
#
loop_
_entity.id
_entity.type
_entity.pdbx_description
1 polymer ?
#
loop_
_entity_poly.entity_id
_entity_poly.type
_entity_poly.pdbx_seq_one_letter_code
_entity_poly.pdbx_strand_id
1 'polypeptide(L)'
;MSDSNLTARTEPESRIREIPYDIQSIELIAETLDVPVELADFRLPGAAVYQLVVPGERGRPAVLLILWPSLRRIDAVGGAATIVFTSVASVTLVADIEVQFRRTSREYLIIARGGKLIVRA
;
A
#
# COMPACT_ATOMS: atom_id res chain seq x y z
N MET A 1 47.35 -16.79 17.32
CA MET A 1 46.17 -17.68 17.35
C MET A 1 45.07 -16.84 17.97
N SER A 2 44.46 -15.94 17.18
CA SER A 2 43.25 -16.20 16.39
C SER A 2 42.11 -16.66 17.29
N ASP A 3 41.14 -15.77 17.55
CA ASP A 3 39.89 -15.87 16.81
C ASP A 3 39.10 -14.57 16.87
N SER A 4 38.90 -14.03 15.67
CA SER A 4 38.03 -12.91 15.37
C SER A 4 36.59 -13.40 15.36
N ASN A 5 35.81 -13.12 16.41
CA ASN A 5 34.35 -13.16 16.32
C ASN A 5 33.85 -11.77 15.94
N LEU A 6 33.93 -11.49 14.64
CA LEU A 6 33.20 -10.40 14.01
C LEU A 6 31.73 -10.78 14.01
N THR A 7 31.02 -10.41 15.08
CA THR A 7 29.56 -10.42 15.11
C THR A 7 29.08 -9.56 13.95
N ALA A 8 28.61 -10.20 12.87
CA ALA A 8 27.92 -9.53 11.81
C ALA A 8 26.74 -8.78 12.44
N ARG A 9 26.86 -7.45 12.51
CA ARG A 9 25.73 -6.59 12.83
C ARG A 9 24.78 -6.73 11.66
N THR A 10 23.72 -7.53 11.81
CA THR A 10 22.55 -7.45 10.94
C THR A 10 22.07 -6.01 11.04
N GLU A 11 22.30 -5.22 10.01
CA GLU A 11 21.70 -3.89 9.92
C GLU A 11 20.19 -4.07 10.08
N PRO A 12 19.50 -3.29 10.93
CA PRO A 12 18.06 -3.38 11.03
C PRO A 12 17.49 -3.13 9.63
N GLU A 13 16.81 -4.13 9.06
CA GLU A 13 16.11 -3.97 7.78
C GLU A 13 15.31 -2.67 7.85
N SER A 14 15.51 -1.80 6.86
CA SER A 14 14.82 -0.51 6.83
C SER A 14 13.32 -0.77 6.86
N ARG A 15 12.67 -0.36 7.95
CA ARG A 15 11.20 -0.44 8.12
C ARG A 15 10.43 0.38 7.10
N ILE A 16 11.13 1.19 6.31
CA ILE A 16 10.60 2.04 5.26
C ILE A 16 11.24 1.63 3.93
N ARG A 17 10.40 1.31 2.94
CA ARG A 17 10.84 0.92 1.60
C ARG A 17 9.98 1.59 0.56
N GLU A 18 10.61 2.25 -0.42
CA GLU A 18 9.92 2.77 -1.61
C GLU A 18 10.06 1.76 -2.77
N ILE A 19 8.95 1.45 -3.43
CA ILE A 19 8.88 0.55 -4.58
C ILE A 19 8.06 1.17 -5.72
N PRO A 20 8.25 0.74 -6.98
CA PRO A 20 7.33 1.10 -8.06
C PRO A 20 5.90 0.63 -7.76
N TYR A 21 4.91 1.39 -8.21
CA TYR A 21 3.52 0.92 -8.20
C TYR A 21 3.24 0.09 -9.45
N ASP A 22 3.32 -1.22 -9.29
CA ASP A 22 3.05 -2.23 -10.33
C ASP A 22 2.36 -3.47 -9.72
N ILE A 23 2.21 -4.52 -10.52
CA ILE A 23 1.55 -5.75 -10.08
C ILE A 23 2.30 -6.46 -8.94
N GLN A 24 3.63 -6.32 -8.85
CA GLN A 24 4.43 -6.95 -7.80
C GLN A 24 4.27 -6.23 -6.47
N SER A 25 3.93 -4.93 -6.49
CA SER A 25 3.69 -4.14 -5.28
C SER A 25 2.45 -4.57 -4.49
N ILE A 26 1.50 -5.28 -5.12
CA ILE A 26 0.17 -5.55 -4.56
C ILE A 26 0.21 -6.42 -3.31
N GLU A 27 0.96 -7.51 -3.34
CA GLU A 27 1.10 -8.40 -2.17
C GLU A 27 1.79 -7.67 -1.01
N LEU A 28 2.80 -6.85 -1.31
CA LEU A 28 3.52 -6.08 -0.30
C LEU A 28 2.66 -5.00 0.35
N ILE A 29 1.75 -4.37 -0.42
CA ILE A 29 0.75 -3.42 0.11
C ILE A 29 -0.19 -4.16 1.08
N ALA A 30 -0.67 -5.33 0.69
CA ALA A 30 -1.59 -6.14 1.49
C ALA A 30 -0.94 -6.59 2.81
N GLU A 31 0.30 -7.10 2.74
CA GLU A 31 1.12 -7.45 3.90
C GLU A 31 1.35 -6.24 4.82
N THR A 32 1.74 -5.09 4.25
CA THR A 32 1.97 -3.86 5.03
C THR A 32 0.71 -3.41 5.75
N LEU A 33 -0.48 -3.66 5.20
CA LEU A 33 -1.76 -3.31 5.81
C LEU A 33 -2.36 -4.43 6.68
N ASP A 34 -1.75 -5.62 6.70
CA ASP A 34 -2.25 -6.84 7.37
C ASP A 34 -3.68 -7.19 6.94
N VAL A 35 -3.90 -7.22 5.64
CA VAL A 35 -5.20 -7.56 5.04
C VAL A 35 -5.00 -8.52 3.87
N PRO A 36 -5.98 -9.40 3.59
CA PRO A 36 -5.95 -10.19 2.38
C PRO A 36 -6.08 -9.30 1.14
N VAL A 37 -5.45 -9.73 0.05
CA VAL A 37 -5.70 -9.22 -1.29
C VAL A 37 -6.66 -10.15 -2.02
N GLU A 38 -7.65 -9.57 -2.68
CA GLU A 38 -8.58 -10.29 -3.55
C GLU A 38 -8.54 -9.72 -4.97
N LEU A 39 -8.86 -10.54 -5.96
CA LEU A 39 -9.16 -10.03 -7.30
C LEU A 39 -10.56 -9.42 -7.30
N ALA A 40 -10.70 -8.22 -7.86
CA ALA A 40 -12.01 -7.60 -8.01
C ALA A 40 -12.83 -8.30 -9.12
N ASP A 41 -14.15 -8.34 -8.94
CA ASP A 41 -15.08 -8.98 -9.87
C ASP A 41 -15.16 -8.26 -11.23
N PHE A 42 -14.91 -6.95 -11.24
CA PHE A 42 -14.90 -6.12 -12.44
C PHE A 42 -13.49 -6.08 -13.04
N ARG A 43 -13.36 -6.64 -14.24
CA ARG A 43 -12.13 -6.63 -15.03
C ARG A 43 -12.28 -5.60 -16.15
N LEU A 44 -11.31 -4.71 -16.30
CA LEU A 44 -11.12 -4.04 -17.58
C LEU A 44 -10.63 -5.06 -18.61
N PRO A 45 -10.89 -4.87 -19.91
CA PRO A 45 -10.30 -5.73 -20.93
C PRO A 45 -8.78 -5.79 -20.77
N GLY A 46 -8.27 -6.97 -20.35
CA GLY A 46 -6.84 -7.28 -20.37
C GLY A 46 -6.00 -6.98 -19.12
N ALA A 47 -6.57 -6.55 -17.98
CA ALA A 47 -5.76 -6.31 -16.78
C ALA A 47 -6.45 -6.71 -15.46
N ALA A 48 -5.67 -7.24 -14.52
CA ALA A 48 -6.11 -7.56 -13.17
C ALA A 48 -6.36 -6.29 -12.35
N VAL A 49 -7.41 -6.34 -11.54
CA VAL A 49 -7.81 -5.32 -10.59
C VAL A 49 -7.89 -6.01 -9.24
N TYR A 50 -7.37 -5.37 -8.20
CA TYR A 50 -7.30 -5.97 -6.87
C TYR A 50 -8.10 -5.13 -5.89
N GLN A 51 -8.68 -5.80 -4.89
CA GLN A 51 -9.41 -5.14 -3.81
C GLN A 51 -8.84 -5.56 -2.45
N LEU A 52 -8.75 -4.58 -1.55
CA LEU A 52 -8.35 -4.77 -0.16
C LEU A 52 -9.35 -4.03 0.73
N VAL A 53 -9.77 -4.67 1.83
CA VAL A 53 -10.64 -4.04 2.82
C VAL A 53 -9.83 -3.76 4.08
N VAL A 54 -9.53 -2.48 4.32
CA VAL A 54 -8.78 -2.05 5.51
C VAL A 54 -9.76 -1.87 6.67
N PRO A 55 -9.60 -2.63 7.77
CA PRO A 55 -10.45 -2.49 8.93
C PRO A 55 -10.16 -1.17 9.66
N GLY A 56 -11.23 -0.56 10.17
CA GLY A 56 -11.20 0.56 11.11
C GLY A 56 -11.29 0.11 12.56
N GLU A 57 -11.67 1.05 13.43
CA GLU A 57 -11.94 0.75 14.83
C GLU A 57 -13.04 -0.32 14.97
N ARG A 58 -12.84 -1.23 15.93
CA ARG A 58 -13.78 -2.32 16.26
C ARG A 58 -14.08 -3.27 15.07
N GLY A 59 -13.16 -3.38 14.11
CA GLY A 59 -13.22 -4.37 13.03
C GLY A 59 -14.25 -4.05 11.92
N ARG A 60 -14.85 -2.86 11.91
CA ARG A 60 -15.72 -2.43 10.81
C ARG A 60 -14.85 -1.98 9.61
N PRO A 61 -15.19 -2.33 8.36
CA PRO A 61 -14.50 -1.79 7.19
C PRO A 61 -14.46 -0.27 7.22
N ALA A 62 -13.27 0.31 7.13
CA ALA A 62 -13.08 1.76 7.12
C ALA A 62 -12.71 2.27 5.72
N VAL A 63 -11.92 1.49 4.98
CA VAL A 63 -11.52 1.83 3.61
C VAL A 63 -11.57 0.58 2.74
N LEU A 64 -12.31 0.67 1.63
CA LEU A 64 -12.14 -0.22 0.49
C LEU A 64 -11.12 0.40 -0.45
N LEU A 65 -10.03 -0.32 -0.71
CA LEU A 65 -9.06 0.03 -1.74
C LEU A 65 -9.31 -0.81 -2.99
N ILE A 66 -9.35 -0.15 -4.14
CA ILE A 66 -9.35 -0.77 -5.45
C ILE A 66 -8.06 -0.37 -6.15
N LEU A 67 -7.19 -1.34 -6.39
CA LEU A 67 -5.86 -1.14 -6.95
C LEU A 67 -5.88 -1.49 -8.44
N TRP A 68 -5.50 -0.51 -9.26
CA TRP A 68 -5.39 -0.61 -10.71
C TRP A 68 -3.92 -0.43 -11.14
N PRO A 69 -3.08 -1.47 -11.06
CA PRO A 69 -1.65 -1.34 -11.38
C PRO A 69 -1.42 -0.91 -12.82
N SER A 70 -2.16 -1.50 -13.77
CA SER A 70 -2.05 -1.20 -15.20
C SER A 70 -2.42 0.24 -15.56
N LEU A 71 -3.27 0.88 -14.75
CA LEU A 71 -3.68 2.27 -14.93
C LEU A 71 -2.93 3.25 -14.04
N ARG A 72 -2.02 2.76 -13.18
CA ARG A 72 -1.34 3.57 -12.17
C ARG A 72 -2.35 4.37 -11.33
N ARG A 73 -3.44 3.72 -10.95
CA ARG A 73 -4.59 4.32 -10.27
C ARG A 73 -4.98 3.52 -9.03
N ILE A 74 -5.52 4.23 -8.06
CA ILE A 74 -6.11 3.68 -6.84
C ILE A 74 -7.43 4.39 -6.62
N ASP A 75 -8.47 3.62 -6.33
CA ASP A 75 -9.70 4.18 -5.78
C ASP A 75 -9.75 3.81 -4.30
N ALA A 76 -9.94 4.79 -3.43
CA ALA A 76 -10.12 4.59 -2.01
C ALA A 76 -11.50 5.09 -1.60
N VAL A 77 -12.32 4.19 -1.08
CA VAL A 77 -13.68 4.47 -0.63
C VAL A 77 -13.71 4.31 0.88
N GLY A 78 -13.93 5.40 1.61
CA GLY A 78 -13.94 5.36 3.07
C GLY A 78 -14.64 6.58 3.68
N GLY A 79 -15.36 6.36 4.78
CA GLY A 79 -16.19 7.40 5.40
C GLY A 79 -17.24 7.96 4.43
N ALA A 80 -17.20 9.28 4.18
CA ALA A 80 -18.12 9.99 3.29
C ALA A 80 -17.50 10.35 1.92
N ALA A 81 -16.32 9.82 1.60
CA ALA A 81 -15.57 10.21 0.41
C ALA A 81 -15.13 9.01 -0.43
N THR A 82 -15.11 9.23 -1.74
CA THR A 82 -14.44 8.39 -2.72
C THR A 82 -13.30 9.21 -3.32
N ILE A 83 -12.07 8.70 -3.20
CA ILE A 83 -10.88 9.32 -3.77
C ILE A 83 -10.44 8.49 -4.95
N VAL A 84 -10.33 9.14 -6.11
CA VAL A 84 -9.70 8.56 -7.30
C VAL A 84 -8.31 9.15 -7.43
N PHE A 85 -7.29 8.35 -7.14
CA PHE A 85 -5.89 8.78 -7.12
C PHE A 85 -5.13 8.18 -8.30
N THR A 86 -4.94 8.97 -9.35
CA THR A 86 -4.28 8.58 -10.61
C THR A 86 -2.80 8.93 -10.64
N SER A 87 -2.09 8.46 -11.66
CA SER A 87 -0.68 8.77 -11.95
C SER A 87 0.29 8.36 -10.83
N VAL A 88 -0.06 7.29 -10.10
CA VAL A 88 0.76 6.74 -9.03
C VAL A 88 2.07 6.21 -9.61
N ALA A 89 3.21 6.68 -9.11
CA ALA A 89 4.53 6.30 -9.56
C ALA A 89 5.17 5.25 -8.64
N SER A 90 5.08 5.50 -7.35
CA SER A 90 5.70 4.66 -6.33
C SER A 90 4.79 4.50 -5.12
N VAL A 91 5.17 3.53 -4.31
CA VAL A 91 4.54 3.22 -3.04
C VAL A 91 5.63 3.19 -1.98
N THR A 92 5.47 3.97 -0.93
CA THR A 92 6.28 3.83 0.29
C THR A 92 5.53 2.92 1.25
N LEU A 93 6.18 1.82 1.61
CA LEU A 93 5.71 0.87 2.60
C LEU A 93 6.37 1.21 3.93
N VAL A 94 5.56 1.54 4.93
CA VAL A 94 6.01 1.69 6.32
C VAL A 94 5.51 0.46 7.06
N ALA A 95 6.44 -0.48 7.30
CA ALA A 95 6.13 -1.80 7.84
C ALA A 95 5.23 -1.70 9.09
N ASP A 96 4.15 -2.46 9.06
CA ASP A 96 3.13 -2.55 10.09
C ASP A 96 2.36 -1.26 10.45
N ILE A 97 2.50 -0.20 9.64
CA ILE A 97 1.94 1.13 9.96
C ILE A 97 1.03 1.62 8.84
N GLU A 98 1.59 1.89 7.66
CA GLU A 98 0.87 2.55 6.58
C GLU A 98 1.49 2.33 5.20
N VAL A 99 0.68 2.58 4.18
CA VAL A 99 1.07 2.62 2.79
C VAL A 99 0.86 4.03 2.27
N GLN A 100 1.89 4.58 1.62
CA GLN A 100 1.84 5.90 0.99
C GLN A 100 1.98 5.77 -0.52
N PHE A 101 0.92 6.07 -1.25
CA PHE A 101 0.92 6.11 -2.69
C PHE A 101 1.32 7.49 -3.17
N ARG A 102 2.33 7.56 -4.03
CA ARG A 102 2.94 8.81 -4.45
C ARG A 102 2.74 9.03 -5.94
N ARG A 103 2.32 10.24 -6.31
CA ARG A 103 2.30 10.69 -7.71
C ARG A 103 3.69 11.12 -8.17
N THR A 104 3.84 11.36 -9.46
CA THR A 104 4.99 12.14 -9.98
C THR A 104 4.95 13.60 -9.50
N SER A 105 3.76 14.20 -9.38
CA SER A 105 3.53 15.38 -8.55
C SER A 105 3.70 14.99 -7.08
N ARG A 106 4.27 15.84 -6.23
CA ARG A 106 4.65 15.51 -4.84
C ARG A 106 3.46 15.22 -3.88
N GLU A 107 2.30 14.89 -4.42
CA GLU A 107 1.07 14.59 -3.71
C GLU A 107 1.07 13.12 -3.25
N TYR A 108 0.41 12.86 -2.13
CA TYR A 108 0.32 11.54 -1.51
C TYR A 108 -1.12 11.16 -1.16
N LEU A 109 -1.43 9.89 -1.34
CA LEU A 109 -2.55 9.21 -0.69
C LEU A 109 -1.96 8.25 0.35
N ILE A 110 -2.33 8.42 1.61
CA ILE A 110 -1.85 7.60 2.73
C ILE A 110 -3.01 6.77 3.27
N ILE A 111 -2.78 5.46 3.40
CA ILE A 111 -3.68 4.51 4.03
C ILE A 111 -2.96 3.88 5.22
N ALA A 112 -3.45 4.14 6.42
CA ALA A 112 -2.90 3.52 7.63
C ALA A 112 -3.64 2.24 7.98
N ARG A 113 -2.95 1.32 8.68
CA ARG A 113 -3.63 0.29 9.47
C ARG A 113 -4.60 0.96 10.44
N GLY A 114 -5.79 0.39 10.60
CA GLY A 114 -6.89 1.05 11.30
C GLY A 114 -7.71 2.02 10.43
N GLY A 115 -7.47 2.05 9.11
CA GLY A 115 -8.42 2.61 8.14
C GLY A 115 -8.41 4.13 8.02
N LYS A 116 -7.35 4.80 8.47
CA LYS A 116 -7.21 6.24 8.27
C LYS A 116 -6.82 6.53 6.82
N LEU A 117 -7.59 7.42 6.19
CA LEU A 117 -7.44 7.86 4.80
C LEU A 117 -7.00 9.32 4.78
N ILE A 118 -5.85 9.62 4.18
CA ILE A 118 -5.30 10.98 4.13
C ILE A 118 -4.86 11.33 2.71
N VAL A 119 -5.29 12.49 2.22
CA VAL A 119 -4.73 13.11 1.01
C VAL A 119 -3.86 14.30 1.41
N ARG A 120 -2.70 14.41 0.79
CA ARG A 120 -1.78 15.54 0.90
C ARG A 120 -1.42 16.01 -0.50
N ALA A 121 -1.64 17.29 -0.77
CA ALA A 121 -1.27 17.95 -2.02
C ALA A 121 -0.01 18.80 -1.82
#